data_AF-A0A2M7F654-F1
#
_entry.id   AF-A0A2M7F654-F1
#
_cell.length_a   1.000
_cell.length_b   1.000
_cell.length_c   1.000
_cell.angle_alpha   90.00
_cell.angle_beta   90.00
_cell.angle_gamma   90.00
#
_symmetry.space_group_name_H-M   'P 1'
#
loop_
_entity.id
_entity.type
_entity.pdbx_description
1 polymer ?
#
loop_
_entity_poly.entity_id
_entity_poly.type
_entity_poly.pdbx_seq_one_letter_code
_entity_poly.pdbx_strand_id
1 'polypeptide(L)'
;MSRKFVVLVVILFVIVSALFLYISQVAFKDPKSCTSCHYIAPYYKKWETSTHNMVPCLKCHEYSSQQALVGQFMFLAGVYNPRPLTNVPDKNCLQSGCHEKRLVESKVAFTKRGITFDHKTHFNEMKRGIKLHCRSCHSDIVQGEHMKVSTNVCFLCHFKGVSHDQAFTGCPSCHSAPAKPIMYKGKSFSHEAALQAGYKCNICHVEITRGDGVTPVDKCYFCHVDKTERYSDTQFIHEKHVTQKQVDCLWCHPKIEHGEIKMAEEIPLM
;
A
#
# COMPACT_ATOMS: atom_id res chain seq x y z
N MET A 1 -10.90 54.64 -32.61
CA MET A 1 -11.24 53.22 -32.39
C MET A 1 -12.77 53.10 -32.37
N SER A 2 -13.38 52.27 -33.22
CA SER A 2 -14.85 52.27 -33.33
C SER A 2 -15.51 51.64 -32.10
N ARG A 3 -16.69 52.12 -31.68
CA ARG A 3 -17.44 51.56 -30.54
C ARG A 3 -17.68 50.05 -30.69
N LYS A 4 -17.86 49.57 -31.92
CA LYS A 4 -17.99 48.13 -32.26
C LYS A 4 -16.69 47.36 -31.99
N PHE A 5 -15.53 47.94 -32.30
CA PHE A 5 -14.23 47.33 -32.02
C PHE A 5 -13.98 47.19 -30.52
N VAL A 6 -14.29 48.22 -29.73
CA VAL A 6 -14.19 48.18 -28.25
C VAL A 6 -15.07 47.07 -27.68
N VAL A 7 -16.32 46.96 -28.13
CA VAL A 7 -17.27 45.92 -27.67
C VAL A 7 -16.77 44.52 -28.02
N LEU A 8 -16.24 44.30 -29.23
CA LEU A 8 -15.69 43.00 -29.62
C LEU A 8 -14.47 42.60 -28.79
N VAL A 9 -13.57 43.54 -28.49
CA VAL A 9 -12.40 43.29 -27.64
C VAL A 9 -12.82 42.94 -26.22
N VAL A 10 -13.82 43.64 -25.65
CA VAL A 10 -14.34 43.33 -24.31
C VAL A 10 -15.01 41.96 -24.28
N ILE A 11 -15.83 41.61 -25.27
CA ILE A 11 -16.45 40.28 -25.36
C ILE A 11 -15.38 39.18 -25.44
N LEU A 12 -14.37 39.37 -26.30
CA LEU A 12 -13.27 38.41 -26.42
C LEU A 12 -12.50 38.26 -25.10
N PHE A 13 -12.21 39.38 -24.42
CA PHE A 13 -11.54 39.36 -23.13
C PHE A 13 -12.35 38.61 -22.07
N VAL A 14 -13.68 38.82 -22.01
CA VAL A 14 -14.57 38.11 -21.10
C VAL A 14 -14.58 36.61 -21.41
N ILE A 15 -14.68 36.21 -22.68
CA ILE A 15 -14.67 34.80 -23.09
C ILE A 15 -13.34 34.13 -22.71
N VAL A 16 -12.20 34.77 -23.03
CA VAL A 16 -10.87 34.23 -22.72
C VAL A 16 -10.67 34.12 -21.21
N SER A 17 -11.10 35.13 -20.44
CA SER A 17 -11.01 35.11 -18.98
C SER A 17 -11.88 34.02 -18.37
N ALA A 18 -13.12 33.87 -18.86
CA ALA A 18 -14.02 32.80 -18.42
C ALA A 18 -13.46 31.41 -18.75
N LEU A 19 -12.88 31.22 -19.94
CA LEU A 19 -12.24 29.98 -20.35
C LEU A 19 -11.01 29.67 -19.49
N PHE A 20 -10.17 30.68 -19.22
CA PHE A 20 -9.01 30.54 -18.34
C PHE A 20 -9.41 30.14 -16.91
N LEU A 21 -10.43 30.80 -16.35
CA LEU A 21 -10.96 30.46 -15.04
C LEU A 21 -11.55 29.04 -15.01
N TYR A 22 -12.32 28.65 -16.02
CA TYR A 22 -12.84 27.29 -16.13
C TYR A 22 -11.74 26.24 -16.18
N ILE A 23 -10.73 26.44 -17.03
CA ILE A 23 -9.60 25.51 -17.18
C ILE A 23 -8.83 25.39 -15.86
N SER A 24 -8.46 26.54 -15.26
CA SER A 24 -7.64 26.58 -14.04
C SER A 24 -8.35 26.09 -12.78
N GLN A 25 -9.65 26.38 -12.64
CA GLN A 25 -10.40 26.11 -11.42
C GLN A 25 -11.24 24.83 -11.48
N VAL A 26 -11.60 24.36 -12.67
CA VAL A 26 -12.47 23.19 -12.84
C VAL A 26 -11.71 22.07 -13.53
N ALA A 27 -11.27 22.28 -14.77
CA ALA A 27 -10.68 21.20 -15.58
C ALA A 27 -9.38 20.64 -14.97
N PHE A 28 -8.47 21.50 -14.49
CA PHE A 28 -7.22 21.01 -13.88
C PHE A 28 -7.39 20.43 -12.46
N LYS A 29 -8.52 20.70 -11.80
CA LYS A 29 -8.80 20.17 -10.46
C LYS A 29 -9.58 18.86 -10.48
N ASP A 30 -10.29 18.58 -11.57
CA ASP A 30 -11.01 17.33 -11.79
C ASP A 30 -10.05 16.20 -12.19
N PRO A 31 -9.93 15.13 -11.38
CA PRO A 31 -9.08 13.98 -11.69
C PRO A 31 -9.37 13.32 -13.04
N LYS A 32 -10.62 13.35 -13.50
CA LYS A 32 -11.01 12.71 -14.77
C LYS A 32 -10.43 13.46 -15.97
N SER A 33 -10.43 14.79 -15.92
CA SER A 33 -9.89 15.65 -16.98
C SER A 33 -8.40 15.43 -17.24
N CYS A 34 -7.63 15.02 -16.23
CA CYS A 34 -6.21 14.66 -16.38
C CYS A 34 -5.99 13.49 -17.35
N THR A 35 -6.97 12.60 -17.55
CA THR A 35 -6.87 11.43 -18.44
C THR A 35 -6.82 11.78 -19.93
N SER A 36 -7.27 12.99 -20.30
CA SER A 36 -7.26 13.47 -21.69
C SER A 36 -5.85 13.85 -22.16
N CYS A 37 -4.99 14.24 -21.22
CA CYS A 37 -3.66 14.78 -21.50
C CYS A 37 -2.55 13.81 -21.04
N HIS A 38 -2.73 13.15 -19.89
CA HIS A 38 -1.71 12.31 -19.29
C HIS A 38 -2.09 10.82 -19.32
N TYR A 39 -1.07 9.95 -19.39
CA TYR A 39 -1.23 8.51 -19.22
C TYR A 39 -1.54 8.15 -17.76
N ILE A 40 -2.78 8.40 -17.34
CA ILE A 40 -3.25 8.12 -15.98
C ILE A 40 -4.58 7.37 -15.95
N ALA A 41 -5.21 7.10 -17.10
CA ALA A 41 -6.53 6.46 -17.15
C ALA A 41 -6.63 5.14 -16.35
N PRO A 42 -5.63 4.23 -16.38
CA PRO A 42 -5.66 3.04 -15.52
C PRO A 42 -5.62 3.37 -14.02
N TYR A 43 -4.89 4.41 -13.62
CA TYR A 43 -4.77 4.85 -12.23
C TYR A 43 -6.03 5.55 -11.75
N TYR A 44 -6.63 6.41 -12.58
CA TYR A 44 -7.91 7.05 -12.31
C TYR A 44 -9.01 6.02 -12.02
N LYS A 45 -9.13 4.97 -12.85
CA LYS A 45 -10.14 3.91 -12.64
C LYS A 45 -9.98 3.22 -11.28
N LYS A 46 -8.75 3.01 -10.82
CA LYS A 46 -8.47 2.42 -9.50
C LYS A 46 -8.78 3.38 -8.36
N TRP A 47 -8.49 4.66 -8.56
CA TRP A 47 -8.84 5.72 -7.62
C TRP A 47 -10.35 5.84 -7.48
N GLU A 48 -11.10 5.79 -8.58
CA GLU A 48 -12.57 5.91 -8.62
C GLU A 48 -13.28 4.85 -7.78
N THR A 49 -12.72 3.64 -7.70
CA THR A 49 -13.24 2.54 -6.87
C THR A 49 -12.62 2.47 -5.47
N SER A 50 -11.68 3.36 -5.14
CA SER A 50 -10.97 3.34 -3.85
C SER A 50 -11.77 4.03 -2.75
N THR A 51 -11.35 3.82 -1.50
CA THR A 51 -11.87 4.55 -0.34
C THR A 51 -11.51 6.05 -0.36
N HIS A 52 -10.63 6.49 -1.27
CA HIS A 52 -10.17 7.86 -1.43
C HIS A 52 -10.70 8.52 -2.71
N ASN A 53 -11.75 7.96 -3.34
CA ASN A 53 -12.32 8.47 -4.60
C ASN A 53 -12.97 9.87 -4.52
N MET A 54 -13.01 10.49 -3.34
CA MET A 54 -13.45 11.88 -3.14
C MET A 54 -12.26 12.84 -2.92
N VAL A 55 -11.03 12.33 -2.85
CA VAL A 55 -9.83 13.12 -2.62
C VAL A 55 -9.13 13.37 -3.97
N PRO A 56 -8.98 14.64 -4.42
CA PRO A 56 -8.27 14.93 -5.66
C PRO A 56 -6.83 14.41 -5.66
N CYS A 57 -6.35 13.90 -6.79
CA CYS A 57 -5.02 13.26 -6.88
C CYS A 57 -3.88 14.15 -6.34
N LEU A 58 -3.93 15.45 -6.65
CA LEU A 58 -2.90 16.43 -6.27
C LEU A 58 -2.90 16.79 -4.78
N LYS A 59 -3.86 16.31 -3.98
CA LYS A 59 -3.77 16.38 -2.52
C LYS A 59 -2.72 15.45 -1.94
N CYS A 60 -2.44 14.35 -2.64
CA CYS A 60 -1.47 13.34 -2.22
C CYS A 60 -0.22 13.35 -3.11
N HIS A 61 -0.39 13.44 -4.42
CA HIS A 61 0.71 13.44 -5.37
C HIS A 61 1.25 14.85 -5.61
N GLU A 62 2.54 15.03 -5.35
CA GLU A 62 3.24 16.26 -5.71
C GLU A 62 3.45 16.29 -7.23
N TYR A 63 2.84 17.26 -7.91
CA TYR A 63 2.96 17.43 -9.36
C TYR A 63 3.16 18.90 -9.71
N SER A 64 4.31 19.20 -10.30
CA SER A 64 4.65 20.55 -10.78
C SER A 64 4.20 20.75 -12.23
N SER A 65 4.03 22.01 -12.63
CA SER A 65 3.72 22.38 -14.02
C SER A 65 4.79 21.91 -15.02
N GLN A 66 6.06 21.87 -14.60
CA GLN A 66 7.16 21.35 -15.42
C GLN A 66 7.03 19.85 -15.64
N GLN A 67 6.70 19.09 -14.59
CA GLN A 67 6.42 17.65 -14.70
C GLN A 67 5.20 17.37 -15.56
N ALA A 68 4.18 18.23 -15.51
CA ALA A 68 3.03 18.18 -16.40
C ALA A 68 3.43 18.32 -17.87
N LEU A 69 4.22 19.34 -18.19
CA LEU A 69 4.67 19.60 -19.56
C LEU A 69 5.56 18.47 -20.11
N VAL A 70 6.52 18.01 -19.31
CA VAL A 70 7.39 16.87 -19.71
C VAL A 70 6.57 15.60 -19.85
N GLY A 71 5.67 15.31 -18.91
CA GLY A 71 4.79 14.15 -18.97
C GLY A 71 3.90 14.14 -20.21
N GLN A 72 3.36 15.30 -20.58
CA GLN A 72 2.59 15.49 -21.81
C GLN A 72 3.44 15.19 -23.05
N PHE A 73 4.65 15.76 -23.13
CA PHE A 73 5.54 15.53 -24.25
C PHE A 73 5.89 14.05 -24.40
N MET A 74 6.27 13.38 -23.31
CA MET A 74 6.58 11.95 -23.30
C MET A 74 5.36 11.10 -23.71
N PHE A 75 4.15 11.49 -23.29
CA PHE A 75 2.92 10.81 -23.69
C PHE A 75 2.67 10.93 -25.20
N LEU A 76 2.75 12.14 -25.75
CA LEU A 76 2.56 12.40 -27.19
C LEU A 76 3.63 11.73 -28.05
N ALA A 77 4.87 11.69 -27.57
CA ALA A 77 5.98 11.02 -28.24
C ALA A 77 5.95 9.48 -28.07
N GLY A 78 5.00 8.94 -27.29
CA GLY A 78 4.88 7.49 -27.06
C GLY A 78 5.99 6.87 -26.20
N VAL A 79 6.78 7.68 -25.50
CA VAL A 79 7.95 7.27 -24.70
C VAL A 79 7.72 7.39 -23.18
N TYR A 80 6.46 7.42 -22.77
CA TYR A 80 6.09 7.51 -21.36
C TYR A 80 6.33 6.18 -20.62
N ASN A 81 6.64 6.26 -19.32
CA ASN A 81 6.73 5.08 -18.48
C ASN A 81 5.32 4.65 -18.02
N PRO A 82 4.82 3.47 -18.41
CA PRO A 82 3.49 2.99 -18.02
C PRO A 82 3.41 2.57 -16.54
N ARG A 83 4.53 2.54 -15.82
CA ARG A 83 4.63 2.25 -14.38
C ARG A 83 5.43 3.36 -13.67
N PRO A 84 4.89 4.59 -13.59
CA PRO A 84 5.59 5.67 -12.92
C PRO A 84 5.78 5.34 -11.43
N LEU A 85 7.01 5.50 -10.96
CA LEU A 85 7.32 5.52 -9.54
C LEU A 85 7.03 6.92 -9.02
N THR A 86 5.87 7.08 -8.37
CA THR A 86 5.52 8.34 -7.70
C THR A 86 5.69 8.18 -6.20
N ASN A 87 6.41 9.11 -5.58
CA ASN A 87 6.49 9.19 -4.12
C ASN A 87 5.30 10.00 -3.60
N VAL A 88 4.74 9.59 -2.47
CA VAL A 88 3.72 10.33 -1.74
C VAL A 88 4.26 10.50 -0.33
N PRO A 89 4.76 11.69 0.01
CA PRO A 89 5.28 11.97 1.34
C PRO A 89 4.23 11.74 2.42
N ASP A 90 4.62 11.18 3.57
CA ASP A 90 3.68 10.88 4.68
C ASP A 90 2.94 12.13 5.18
N LYS A 91 3.57 13.31 5.08
CA LYS A 91 2.95 14.61 5.43
C LYS A 91 1.65 14.85 4.65
N ASN A 92 1.51 14.31 3.44
CA ASN A 92 0.31 14.49 2.62
C ASN A 92 -0.82 13.56 3.10
N CYS A 93 -0.51 12.45 3.77
CA CYS A 93 -1.51 11.62 4.46
C CYS A 93 -1.93 12.30 5.78
N LEU A 94 -0.95 12.81 6.52
CA LEU A 94 -1.13 13.40 7.85
C LEU A 94 -1.52 14.89 7.82
N GLN A 95 -1.84 15.44 6.65
CA GLN A 95 -2.25 16.84 6.51
C GLN A 95 -3.58 17.11 7.24
N SER A 96 -3.81 18.39 7.55
CA SER A 96 -5.03 18.80 8.24
C SER A 96 -6.28 18.44 7.44
N GLY A 97 -7.29 17.90 8.13
CA GLY A 97 -8.52 17.40 7.50
C GLY A 97 -8.40 16.01 6.86
N CYS A 98 -7.26 15.32 7.02
CA CYS A 98 -7.08 13.93 6.56
C CYS A 98 -6.79 12.98 7.75
N HIS A 99 -5.54 12.57 7.96
CA HIS A 99 -5.15 11.60 9.00
C HIS A 99 -4.27 12.20 10.11
N GLU A 100 -4.49 13.46 10.46
CA GLU A 100 -3.68 14.21 11.44
C GLU A 100 -3.52 13.51 12.82
N LYS A 101 -4.54 12.78 13.29
CA LYS A 101 -4.50 12.05 14.58
C LYS A 101 -4.14 10.57 14.45
N ARG A 102 -3.84 10.07 13.25
CA ARG A 102 -3.67 8.62 12.99
C ARG A 102 -2.53 7.98 13.77
N LEU A 103 -1.52 8.76 14.15
CA LEU A 103 -0.40 8.29 14.99
C LEU A 103 -0.67 8.44 16.50
N VAL A 104 -1.72 9.17 16.88
CA VAL A 104 -2.16 9.36 18.28
C VAL A 104 -3.24 8.34 18.63
N GLU A 105 -4.27 8.22 17.80
CA GLU A 105 -5.32 7.19 17.85
C GLU A 105 -4.91 6.01 16.96
N SER A 106 -3.83 5.35 17.35
CA SER A 106 -3.08 4.48 16.45
C SER A 106 -3.67 3.09 16.24
N LYS A 107 -4.52 2.61 17.15
CA LYS A 107 -5.10 1.27 17.11
C LYS A 107 -6.34 1.23 16.24
N VAL A 108 -6.40 0.27 15.33
CA VAL A 108 -7.55 0.04 14.45
C VAL A 108 -7.88 -1.45 14.36
N ALA A 109 -9.17 -1.78 14.29
CA ALA A 109 -9.62 -3.12 13.93
C ALA A 109 -9.42 -3.31 12.41
N PHE A 110 -8.40 -4.07 12.03
CA PHE A 110 -8.01 -4.25 10.63
C PHE A 110 -8.87 -5.28 9.90
N THR A 111 -9.27 -6.36 10.58
CA THR A 111 -10.11 -7.40 9.98
C THR A 111 -11.22 -7.84 10.92
N LYS A 112 -12.31 -8.37 10.34
CA LYS A 112 -13.40 -9.02 11.10
C LYS A 112 -12.94 -10.23 11.92
N ARG A 113 -11.75 -10.79 11.61
CA ARG A 113 -11.11 -11.88 12.37
C ARG A 113 -10.39 -11.40 13.63
N GLY A 114 -10.57 -10.14 14.03
CA GLY A 114 -10.04 -9.62 15.28
C GLY A 114 -8.60 -9.13 15.21
N ILE A 115 -8.04 -8.90 14.02
CA ILE A 115 -6.71 -8.30 13.91
C ILE A 115 -6.76 -6.85 14.36
N THR A 116 -6.02 -6.53 15.42
CA THR A 116 -5.84 -5.15 15.88
C THR A 116 -4.46 -4.66 15.43
N PHE A 117 -4.45 -3.60 14.62
CA PHE A 117 -3.21 -2.99 14.12
C PHE A 117 -2.92 -1.69 14.86
N ASP A 118 -1.67 -1.48 15.29
CA ASP A 118 -1.24 -0.26 15.97
C ASP A 118 -0.21 0.50 15.11
N HIS A 119 -0.64 1.62 14.54
CA HIS A 119 0.21 2.47 13.69
C HIS A 119 1.44 3.02 14.42
N LYS A 120 1.34 3.33 15.71
CA LYS A 120 2.42 3.98 16.47
C LYS A 120 3.62 3.03 16.56
N THR A 121 3.34 1.78 16.89
CA THR A 121 4.38 0.73 17.01
C THR A 121 5.07 0.42 15.68
N HIS A 122 4.36 0.55 14.54
CA HIS A 122 4.92 0.25 13.23
C HIS A 122 5.58 1.47 12.57
N PHE A 123 5.06 2.67 12.77
CA PHE A 123 5.48 3.87 12.06
C PHE A 123 6.62 4.62 12.77
N ASN A 124 6.59 4.70 14.11
CA ASN A 124 7.56 5.52 14.85
C ASN A 124 8.90 4.82 15.08
N GLU A 125 8.91 3.50 15.06
CA GLU A 125 10.09 2.70 15.34
C GLU A 125 10.65 2.11 14.05
N MET A 126 11.98 2.09 13.94
CA MET A 126 12.63 1.37 12.86
C MET A 126 12.50 -0.14 13.12
N LYS A 127 11.79 -0.86 12.25
CA LYS A 127 11.59 -2.31 12.39
C LYS A 127 12.52 -3.04 11.44
N ARG A 128 13.40 -3.90 11.98
CA ARG A 128 14.37 -4.69 11.19
C ARG A 128 15.27 -3.82 10.29
N GLY A 129 15.65 -2.62 10.75
CA GLY A 129 16.45 -1.67 9.97
C GLY A 129 15.66 -0.92 8.87
N ILE A 130 14.34 -1.04 8.85
CA ILE A 130 13.45 -0.42 7.84
C ILE A 130 12.69 0.73 8.49
N LYS A 131 12.81 1.92 7.91
CA LYS A 131 11.90 3.03 8.20
C LYS A 131 10.67 2.90 7.32
N LEU A 132 9.52 2.63 7.94
CA LEU A 132 8.24 2.47 7.27
C LEU A 132 7.60 3.83 6.97
N HIS A 133 6.78 3.84 5.93
CA HIS A 133 5.98 4.97 5.47
C HIS A 133 4.50 4.56 5.45
N CYS A 134 3.58 5.51 5.34
CA CYS A 134 2.15 5.20 5.20
C CYS A 134 1.93 4.24 4.02
N ARG A 135 2.69 4.45 2.94
CA ARG A 135 2.63 3.62 1.73
C ARG A 135 3.29 2.26 1.81
N SER A 136 4.11 2.01 2.84
CA SER A 136 4.66 0.67 3.06
C SER A 136 3.56 -0.37 3.28
N CYS A 137 2.41 0.05 3.81
CA CYS A 137 1.23 -0.79 3.97
C CYS A 137 0.11 -0.40 3.00
N HIS A 138 -0.17 0.91 2.85
CA HIS A 138 -1.16 1.41 1.90
C HIS A 138 -0.52 1.51 0.52
N SER A 139 -0.63 0.46 -0.28
CA SER A 139 0.04 0.38 -1.59
C SER A 139 -0.97 0.51 -2.74
N ASP A 140 -0.49 0.99 -3.89
CA ASP A 140 -1.25 1.15 -5.14
C ASP A 140 -1.36 -0.14 -5.98
N ILE A 141 -0.69 -1.20 -5.52
CA ILE A 141 -0.43 -2.41 -6.33
C ILE A 141 -1.09 -3.65 -5.71
N VAL A 142 -1.71 -3.50 -4.54
CA VAL A 142 -2.49 -4.54 -3.91
C VAL A 142 -3.74 -4.81 -4.74
N GLN A 143 -3.72 -5.91 -5.50
CA GLN A 143 -4.89 -6.44 -6.21
C GLN A 143 -5.50 -5.49 -7.25
N GLY A 144 -4.71 -4.54 -7.74
CA GLY A 144 -5.18 -3.57 -8.72
C GLY A 144 -6.04 -2.45 -8.12
N GLU A 145 -6.01 -2.23 -6.81
CA GLU A 145 -6.72 -1.12 -6.15
C GLU A 145 -5.77 0.00 -5.74
N HIS A 146 -6.27 1.24 -5.73
CA HIS A 146 -5.51 2.40 -5.29
C HIS A 146 -5.61 2.54 -3.76
N MET A 147 -4.46 2.67 -3.10
CA MET A 147 -4.35 2.89 -1.65
C MET A 147 -5.07 1.87 -0.77
N LYS A 148 -4.77 0.58 -0.98
CA LYS A 148 -5.30 -0.53 -0.17
C LYS A 148 -4.18 -1.22 0.61
N VAL A 149 -4.52 -1.70 1.80
CA VAL A 149 -3.61 -2.49 2.63
C VAL A 149 -3.76 -3.98 2.31
N SER A 150 -2.66 -4.64 1.96
CA SER A 150 -2.60 -6.10 1.83
C SER A 150 -2.09 -6.74 3.11
N THR A 151 -2.74 -7.83 3.55
CA THR A 151 -2.22 -8.71 4.60
C THR A 151 -0.86 -9.32 4.24
N ASN A 152 -0.53 -9.44 2.95
CA ASN A 152 0.76 -9.97 2.50
C ASN A 152 1.94 -9.15 3.04
N VAL A 153 1.81 -7.84 3.23
CA VAL A 153 2.87 -7.02 3.82
C VAL A 153 3.12 -7.40 5.28
N CYS A 154 2.05 -7.70 6.03
CA CYS A 154 2.15 -8.21 7.39
C CYS A 154 2.87 -9.57 7.39
N PHE A 155 2.48 -10.47 6.49
CA PHE A 155 3.07 -11.80 6.38
C PHE A 155 4.57 -11.75 6.06
N LEU A 156 4.98 -10.87 5.14
CA LEU A 156 6.40 -10.65 4.84
C LEU A 156 7.21 -10.32 6.09
N CYS A 157 6.77 -9.36 6.91
CA CYS A 157 7.54 -8.95 8.08
C CYS A 157 7.49 -9.97 9.21
N HIS A 158 6.34 -10.59 9.46
CA HIS A 158 6.10 -11.45 10.62
C HIS A 158 6.40 -12.94 10.37
N PHE A 159 6.52 -13.39 9.12
CA PHE A 159 6.83 -14.79 8.78
C PHE A 159 8.17 -15.00 8.06
N LYS A 160 8.76 -13.96 7.44
CA LYS A 160 10.06 -14.12 6.77
C LYS A 160 11.18 -14.38 7.77
N GLY A 161 11.80 -15.55 7.65
CA GLY A 161 12.95 -15.99 8.43
C GLY A 161 12.59 -16.78 9.70
N VAL A 162 11.35 -17.22 9.84
CA VAL A 162 10.91 -18.17 10.88
C VAL A 162 10.35 -19.44 10.24
N SER A 163 10.20 -20.51 11.02
CA SER A 163 9.60 -21.77 10.55
C SER A 163 8.12 -21.60 10.18
N HIS A 164 7.60 -22.50 9.34
CA HIS A 164 6.24 -22.39 8.78
C HIS A 164 5.11 -22.56 9.81
N ASP A 165 5.43 -22.89 11.05
CA ASP A 165 4.52 -23.05 12.18
C ASP A 165 4.62 -21.90 13.20
N GLN A 166 5.48 -20.90 12.93
CA GLN A 166 5.79 -19.81 13.85
C GLN A 166 5.56 -18.44 13.22
N ALA A 167 5.41 -17.42 14.08
CA ALA A 167 5.49 -16.01 13.72
C ALA A 167 6.61 -15.36 14.52
N PHE A 168 7.32 -14.40 13.92
CA PHE A 168 8.42 -13.67 14.56
C PHE A 168 8.01 -13.00 15.89
N THR A 169 6.77 -12.51 15.95
CA THR A 169 6.17 -11.90 17.15
C THR A 169 5.37 -12.88 18.01
N GLY A 170 5.36 -14.16 17.65
CA GLY A 170 4.60 -15.22 18.32
C GLY A 170 3.09 -15.18 18.07
N CYS A 171 2.43 -16.30 18.32
CA CYS A 171 0.97 -16.37 18.36
C CYS A 171 0.50 -16.10 19.81
N PRO A 172 -0.57 -15.32 20.06
CA PRO A 172 -1.47 -14.64 19.11
C PRO A 172 -1.15 -13.14 18.93
N SER A 173 -0.09 -12.77 18.19
CA SER A 173 0.25 -11.34 18.00
C SER A 173 -0.64 -10.60 17.00
N CYS A 174 -1.23 -11.32 16.04
CA CYS A 174 -2.00 -10.71 14.96
C CYS A 174 -3.50 -10.93 15.15
N HIS A 175 -3.94 -12.17 15.33
CA HIS A 175 -5.34 -12.52 15.59
C HIS A 175 -5.43 -13.47 16.79
N SER A 176 -6.53 -13.38 17.53
CA SER A 176 -6.83 -14.29 18.62
C SER A 176 -7.34 -15.64 18.10
N ALA A 177 -7.33 -16.65 18.96
CA ALA A 177 -8.00 -17.92 18.70
C ALA A 177 -9.54 -17.72 18.64
N PRO A 178 -10.27 -18.59 17.92
CA PRO A 178 -11.73 -18.57 17.92
C PRO A 178 -12.31 -18.65 19.34
N ALA A 179 -13.18 -17.69 19.69
CA ALA A 179 -13.79 -17.62 21.02
C ALA A 179 -14.88 -18.69 21.24
N LYS A 180 -15.54 -19.14 20.16
CA LYS A 180 -16.53 -20.21 20.23
C LYS A 180 -15.89 -21.55 19.90
N PRO A 181 -16.34 -22.65 20.53
CA PRO A 181 -15.93 -24.00 20.13
C PRO A 181 -16.18 -24.22 18.64
N ILE A 182 -15.24 -24.91 17.99
CA ILE A 182 -15.32 -25.29 16.59
C ILE A 182 -15.56 -26.80 16.46
N MET A 183 -16.10 -27.24 15.34
CA MET A 183 -16.20 -28.66 15.02
C MET A 183 -14.99 -29.06 14.18
N TYR A 184 -14.22 -30.04 14.63
CA TYR A 184 -13.11 -30.62 13.89
C TYR A 184 -13.23 -32.14 13.88
N LYS A 185 -13.31 -32.74 12.69
CA LYS A 185 -13.53 -34.20 12.49
C LYS A 185 -14.67 -34.77 13.35
N GLY A 186 -15.78 -34.04 13.46
CA GLY A 186 -16.97 -34.45 14.23
C GLY A 186 -16.88 -34.29 15.74
N LYS A 187 -15.75 -33.80 16.28
CA LYS A 187 -15.58 -33.48 17.70
C LYS A 187 -15.65 -31.97 17.92
N SER A 188 -16.31 -31.56 18.99
CA SER A 188 -16.27 -30.18 19.47
C SER A 188 -14.91 -29.91 20.09
N PHE A 189 -14.26 -28.83 19.67
CA PHE A 189 -12.94 -28.42 20.16
C PHE A 189 -12.97 -26.96 20.61
N SER A 190 -12.50 -26.72 21.84
CA SER A 190 -12.36 -25.38 22.42
C SER A 190 -10.90 -24.96 22.43
N HIS A 191 -10.59 -23.88 21.71
CA HIS A 191 -9.25 -23.27 21.76
C HIS A 191 -8.94 -22.68 23.13
N GLU A 192 -9.95 -22.12 23.81
CA GLU A 192 -9.78 -21.58 25.16
C GLU A 192 -9.34 -22.69 26.14
N ALA A 193 -10.02 -23.84 26.10
CA ALA A 193 -9.66 -24.98 26.95
C ALA A 193 -8.24 -25.50 26.63
N ALA A 194 -7.89 -25.58 25.34
CA ALA A 194 -6.55 -26.00 24.92
C ALA A 194 -5.46 -25.03 25.41
N LEU A 195 -5.69 -23.72 25.30
CA LEU A 195 -4.74 -22.70 25.75
C LEU A 195 -4.61 -22.70 27.29
N GLN A 196 -5.72 -22.88 28.02
CA GLN A 196 -5.71 -23.03 29.48
C GLN A 196 -4.95 -24.28 29.94
N ALA A 197 -5.04 -25.37 29.17
CA ALA A 197 -4.26 -26.60 29.38
C ALA A 197 -2.78 -26.48 28.96
N GLY A 198 -2.34 -25.32 28.45
CA GLY A 198 -0.95 -25.04 28.11
C GLY A 198 -0.52 -25.49 26.71
N TYR A 199 -1.46 -25.91 25.86
CA TYR A 199 -1.14 -26.27 24.47
C TYR A 199 -0.71 -25.04 23.66
N LYS A 200 0.42 -25.17 22.94
CA LYS A 200 0.89 -24.17 21.98
C LYS A 200 0.17 -24.31 20.64
N CYS A 201 0.03 -23.21 19.91
CA CYS A 201 -0.67 -23.19 18.62
C CYS A 201 -0.09 -24.18 17.60
N ASN A 202 1.24 -24.28 17.53
CA ASN A 202 1.94 -25.11 16.55
C ASN A 202 1.86 -26.61 16.80
N ILE A 203 1.31 -27.04 17.95
CA ILE A 203 1.00 -28.45 18.19
C ILE A 203 -0.12 -28.91 17.22
N CYS A 204 -1.09 -28.04 16.95
CA CYS A 204 -2.20 -28.33 16.03
C CYS A 204 -2.02 -27.65 14.66
N HIS A 205 -1.46 -26.45 14.63
CA HIS A 205 -1.24 -25.66 13.41
C HIS A 205 0.20 -25.85 12.89
N VAL A 206 0.48 -27.05 12.36
CA VAL A 206 1.84 -27.51 12.03
C VAL A 206 2.44 -26.87 10.78
N GLU A 207 1.61 -26.35 9.88
CA GLU A 207 2.05 -25.51 8.77
C GLU A 207 0.97 -24.45 8.53
N ILE A 208 1.34 -23.18 8.72
CA ILE A 208 0.45 -22.03 8.56
C ILE A 208 0.91 -21.07 7.48
N THR A 209 2.12 -21.24 6.95
CA THR A 209 2.63 -20.44 5.84
C THR A 209 3.22 -21.26 4.70
N ARG A 210 3.16 -20.70 3.49
CA ARG A 210 3.83 -21.21 2.29
C ARG A 210 4.58 -20.09 1.59
N GLY A 211 5.84 -20.36 1.24
CA GLY A 211 6.78 -19.38 0.71
C GLY A 211 7.60 -18.70 1.81
N ASP A 212 8.80 -18.23 1.46
CA ASP A 212 9.78 -17.70 2.41
C ASP A 212 9.93 -16.17 2.35
N GLY A 213 9.32 -15.53 1.35
CA GLY A 213 9.45 -14.09 1.12
C GLY A 213 10.88 -13.64 0.80
N VAL A 214 11.80 -14.53 0.44
CA VAL A 214 13.17 -14.18 0.07
C VAL A 214 13.16 -13.52 -1.29
N THR A 215 13.79 -12.35 -1.41
CA THR A 215 13.90 -11.62 -2.68
C THR A 215 14.81 -12.38 -3.64
N PRO A 216 14.31 -12.89 -4.77
CA PRO A 216 15.18 -13.45 -5.79
C PRO A 216 16.07 -12.36 -6.42
N VAL A 217 17.35 -12.66 -6.71
CA VAL A 217 18.31 -11.67 -7.24
C VAL A 217 17.84 -11.10 -8.60
N ASP A 218 17.14 -11.91 -9.40
CA ASP A 218 16.58 -11.50 -10.68
C ASP A 218 15.55 -10.37 -10.56
N LYS A 219 14.95 -10.18 -9.37
CA LYS A 219 14.07 -9.03 -9.11
C LYS A 219 14.77 -7.69 -9.29
N CYS A 220 16.07 -7.64 -9.03
CA CYS A 220 16.88 -6.44 -9.22
C CYS A 220 16.88 -5.99 -10.70
N TYR A 221 16.86 -6.96 -11.63
CA TYR A 221 16.98 -6.69 -13.06
C TYR A 221 15.72 -6.11 -13.71
N PHE A 222 14.59 -6.07 -12.99
CA PHE A 222 13.40 -5.34 -13.46
C PHE A 222 13.60 -3.82 -13.47
N CYS A 223 14.57 -3.30 -12.71
CA CYS A 223 14.85 -1.87 -12.61
C CYS A 223 16.33 -1.52 -12.87
N HIS A 224 17.25 -2.45 -12.65
CA HIS A 224 18.69 -2.22 -12.79
C HIS A 224 19.29 -3.10 -13.88
N VAL A 225 20.17 -2.55 -14.71
CA VAL A 225 20.90 -3.34 -15.71
C VAL A 225 22.04 -4.13 -15.05
N ASP A 226 22.75 -3.51 -14.08
CA ASP A 226 23.88 -4.16 -13.38
C ASP A 226 24.14 -3.47 -12.01
N LYS A 227 23.38 -3.85 -10.98
CA LYS A 227 23.52 -3.33 -9.59
C LYS A 227 23.13 -4.37 -8.54
N THR A 228 23.86 -5.49 -8.49
CA THR A 228 23.58 -6.59 -7.56
C THR A 228 24.71 -6.88 -6.57
N GLU A 229 25.80 -6.12 -6.60
CA GLU A 229 27.00 -6.34 -5.78
C GLU A 229 26.70 -6.22 -4.28
N ARG A 230 25.73 -5.36 -3.93
CA ARG A 230 25.27 -5.14 -2.55
C ARG A 230 23.93 -5.81 -2.24
N TYR A 231 23.54 -6.82 -3.01
CA TYR A 231 22.28 -7.54 -2.80
C TYR A 231 22.15 -8.09 -1.36
N SER A 232 23.24 -8.58 -0.77
CA SER A 232 23.28 -9.11 0.61
C SER A 232 23.20 -8.03 1.69
N ASP A 233 23.46 -6.76 1.36
CA ASP A 233 23.41 -5.64 2.29
C ASP A 233 21.96 -5.16 2.47
N THR A 234 21.20 -5.93 3.24
CA THR A 234 19.76 -5.70 3.44
C THR A 234 19.43 -4.30 3.98
N GLN A 235 20.29 -3.73 4.84
CA GLN A 235 20.07 -2.39 5.38
C GLN A 235 20.20 -1.34 4.28
N PHE A 236 21.26 -1.41 3.48
CA PHE A 236 21.44 -0.51 2.35
C PHE A 236 20.30 -0.63 1.34
N ILE A 237 19.89 -1.85 1.01
CA ILE A 237 18.80 -2.09 0.05
C ILE A 237 17.50 -1.45 0.54
N HIS A 238 17.10 -1.68 1.79
CA HIS A 238 15.88 -1.07 2.34
C HIS A 238 15.98 0.45 2.46
N GLU A 239 17.13 1.00 2.87
CA GLU A 239 17.30 2.45 2.98
C GLU A 239 17.12 3.13 1.61
N LYS A 240 17.76 2.59 0.57
CA LYS A 240 17.70 3.17 -0.78
C LYS A 240 16.36 2.99 -1.46
N HIS A 241 15.70 1.85 -1.29
CA HIS A 241 14.48 1.53 -2.03
C HIS A 241 13.22 1.85 -1.23
N VAL A 242 13.14 1.43 0.04
CA VAL A 242 11.93 1.61 0.86
C VAL A 242 11.93 2.99 1.51
N THR A 243 13.00 3.37 2.20
CA THR A 243 13.01 4.64 2.96
C THR A 243 13.15 5.87 2.08
N GLN A 244 14.06 5.86 1.09
CA GLN A 244 14.29 7.03 0.24
C GLN A 244 13.35 7.11 -0.97
N LYS A 245 12.94 5.95 -1.49
CA LYS A 245 12.16 5.85 -2.74
C LYS A 245 10.77 5.27 -2.57
N GLN A 246 10.37 4.88 -1.35
CA GLN A 246 9.04 4.33 -1.06
C GLN A 246 8.61 3.20 -2.01
N VAL A 247 9.57 2.37 -2.45
CA VAL A 247 9.28 1.20 -3.28
C VAL A 247 8.52 0.18 -2.44
N ASP A 248 7.42 -0.32 -3.00
CA ASP A 248 6.59 -1.32 -2.36
C ASP A 248 7.34 -2.64 -2.15
N CYS A 249 7.22 -3.21 -0.95
CA CYS A 249 7.93 -4.43 -0.55
C CYS A 249 7.72 -5.57 -1.54
N LEU A 250 6.49 -5.69 -2.08
CA LEU A 250 6.08 -6.75 -3.00
C LEU A 250 6.61 -6.60 -4.43
N TRP A 251 7.35 -5.53 -4.74
CA TRP A 251 8.09 -5.45 -6.00
C TRP A 251 9.31 -6.37 -5.99
N CYS A 252 9.92 -6.53 -4.81
CA CYS A 252 11.12 -7.33 -4.61
C CYS A 252 10.80 -8.66 -3.92
N HIS A 253 9.94 -8.63 -2.91
CA HIS A 253 9.63 -9.82 -2.13
C HIS A 253 8.47 -10.61 -2.74
N PRO A 254 8.60 -11.94 -2.92
CA PRO A 254 7.48 -12.80 -3.26
C PRO A 254 6.52 -12.87 -2.06
N LYS A 255 5.24 -13.13 -2.32
CA LYS A 255 4.23 -13.24 -1.25
C LYS A 255 4.50 -14.48 -0.39
N ILE A 256 4.18 -14.36 0.89
CA ILE A 256 4.03 -15.49 1.80
C ILE A 256 2.53 -15.72 1.96
N GLU A 257 2.06 -16.92 1.61
CA GLU A 257 0.68 -17.32 1.85
C GLU A 257 0.53 -17.68 3.33
N HIS A 258 -0.60 -17.33 3.94
CA HIS A 258 -0.92 -17.70 5.32
C HIS A 258 -2.38 -18.16 5.43
N GLY A 259 -2.59 -19.29 6.11
CA GLY A 259 -3.92 -19.86 6.32
C GLY A 259 -3.87 -21.27 6.90
N GLU A 260 -4.96 -22.01 6.74
CA GLU A 260 -5.05 -23.43 7.08
C GLU A 260 -4.37 -24.25 5.98
N ILE A 261 -3.06 -24.47 6.11
CA ILE A 261 -2.26 -25.22 5.12
C ILE A 261 -2.11 -26.66 5.56
N LYS A 262 -1.62 -26.90 6.78
CA LYS A 262 -1.53 -28.22 7.38
C LYS A 262 -1.84 -28.18 8.87
N MET A 263 -2.71 -29.08 9.29
CA MET A 263 -3.09 -29.30 10.68
C MET A 263 -2.53 -30.64 11.17
N ALA A 264 -2.37 -30.80 12.48
CA ALA A 264 -2.05 -32.08 13.09
C ALA A 264 -3.15 -33.12 12.75
N GLU A 265 -2.74 -34.35 12.51
CA GLU A 265 -3.66 -35.42 12.11
C GLU A 265 -4.61 -35.81 13.24
N GLU A 266 -4.11 -35.74 14.47
CA GLU A 266 -4.85 -36.01 15.69
C GLU A 266 -4.86 -34.78 16.59
N ILE A 267 -6.01 -34.51 17.21
CA ILE A 267 -6.08 -33.52 18.29
C ILE A 267 -5.37 -34.15 19.48
N PRO A 268 -4.37 -33.49 20.09
CA PRO A 268 -3.76 -33.95 21.33
C PRO A 268 -4.87 -34.24 22.34
N LEU A 269 -4.91 -35.46 22.88
CA LEU A 269 -5.88 -35.83 23.89
C LEU A 269 -5.71 -34.87 25.07
N MET A 270 -6.75 -34.05 25.32
CA MET A 270 -6.84 -33.23 26.52
C MET A 270 -7.03 -34.11 27.75
#